data_AF-A0A6B3VY09-F1
#
_entry.id   AF-A0A6B3VY09-F1
#
_cell.length_a   1.000
_cell.length_b   1.000
_cell.length_c   1.000
_cell.angle_alpha   90.00
_cell.angle_beta   90.00
_cell.angle_gamma   90.00
#
_symmetry.space_group_name_H-M   'P 1'
#
loop_
_entity.id
_entity.type
_entity.pdbx_description
1 polymer ?
#
loop_
_entity_poly.entity_id
_entity_poly.type
_entity_poly.pdbx_seq_one_letter_code
_entity_poly.pdbx_strand_id
1 'polypeptide(L)'
;MSQEKILLPGMWYGEKKSSTEVEFIKKNLTSIQTEEECILSIVELLKVGDFSVKPLLIQLMNTTKDDRVLNLCIRIFCSVCTHEDLKDSNNFKFLSDVSDASAHSFASGAVETLSYEVVPYLLAMLEDWEDTEIEQTIKNSLDFMLGYSKKISDEASLDEIGEFYLEEMKWIDASVYYYEKKPVFPGDLTKRLFKNAFISLQIGSNLKMYVVPSLLSIWSGEKCPVAYETVMDSVEMEKLQSYANTLSTMEWIKGKKYFYSTEI
;
A
#
# COMPACT_ATOMS: atom_id res chain seq x y z
N MET A 1 -28.38 -2.84 4.98
CA MET A 1 -26.99 -2.36 4.84
C MET A 1 -26.87 -1.68 3.48
N SER A 2 -26.86 -0.36 3.44
CA SER A 2 -26.41 0.36 2.25
C SER A 2 -24.96 -0.03 2.03
N GLN A 3 -24.60 -0.48 0.83
CA GLN A 3 -23.20 -0.57 0.44
C GLN A 3 -22.65 0.87 0.52
N GLU A 4 -21.90 1.18 1.57
CA GLU A 4 -21.20 2.47 1.65
C GLU A 4 -20.30 2.58 0.42
N LYS A 5 -20.48 3.67 -0.33
CA LYS A 5 -19.78 3.89 -1.58
C LYS A 5 -18.30 4.13 -1.29
N ILE A 6 -17.48 3.10 -1.47
CA ILE A 6 -16.02 3.17 -1.35
C ILE A 6 -15.48 4.21 -2.35
N LEU A 7 -14.67 5.14 -1.86
CA LEU A 7 -13.96 6.11 -2.70
C LEU A 7 -12.76 5.43 -3.36
N LEU A 8 -12.65 5.54 -4.69
CA LEU A 8 -11.61 4.91 -5.52
C LEU A 8 -11.33 3.43 -5.18
N PRO A 9 -12.26 2.52 -5.52
CA PRO A 9 -12.08 1.10 -5.29
C PRO A 9 -11.02 0.50 -6.23
N GLY A 10 -10.34 -0.54 -5.76
CA GLY A 10 -9.48 -1.39 -6.58
C GLY A 10 -7.98 -1.29 -6.26
N MET A 11 -7.18 -1.87 -7.15
CA MET A 11 -5.73 -2.07 -7.03
C MET A 11 -4.87 -0.90 -7.54
N TRP A 12 -5.51 0.16 -8.04
CA TRP A 12 -4.85 1.31 -8.67
C TRP A 12 -5.69 2.57 -8.46
N TYR A 13 -5.13 3.75 -8.70
CA TYR A 13 -5.84 5.02 -8.52
C TYR A 13 -6.41 5.59 -9.83
N GLY A 14 -6.38 4.83 -10.93
CA GLY A 14 -6.84 5.26 -12.26
C GLY A 14 -5.79 6.01 -13.08
N GLU A 15 -6.12 6.35 -14.32
CA GLU A 15 -5.19 7.02 -15.24
C GLU A 15 -4.77 8.42 -14.76
N LYS A 16 -3.65 8.92 -15.29
CA LYS A 16 -3.22 10.31 -15.09
C LYS A 16 -4.15 11.25 -15.87
N LYS A 17 -4.59 12.33 -15.23
CA LYS A 17 -5.28 13.42 -15.92
C LYS A 17 -4.34 14.19 -16.84
N SER A 18 -4.93 14.93 -17.78
CA SER A 18 -4.17 15.84 -18.65
C SER A 18 -3.49 16.95 -17.85
N SER A 19 -2.42 17.53 -18.40
CA SER A 19 -1.69 18.64 -17.75
C SER A 19 -2.60 19.83 -17.43
N THR A 20 -3.52 20.17 -18.33
CA THR A 20 -4.49 21.26 -18.14
C THR A 20 -5.41 21.01 -16.94
N GLU A 21 -5.89 19.78 -16.76
CA GLU A 21 -6.74 19.41 -15.62
C GLU A 21 -5.96 19.44 -14.30
N VAL A 22 -4.71 18.96 -14.32
CA VAL A 22 -3.82 18.97 -13.16
C VAL A 22 -3.53 20.41 -12.71
N GLU A 23 -3.23 21.31 -13.65
CA GLU A 23 -3.05 22.74 -13.35
C GLU A 23 -4.33 23.37 -12.77
N PHE A 24 -5.50 22.99 -13.30
CA PHE A 24 -6.78 23.45 -12.78
C PHE A 24 -6.99 22.98 -11.34
N ILE A 25 -6.72 21.71 -11.04
CA ILE A 25 -6.80 21.16 -9.68
C ILE A 25 -5.86 21.93 -8.75
N LYS A 26 -4.60 22.11 -9.14
CA LYS A 26 -3.59 22.81 -8.33
C LYS A 26 -4.00 24.25 -7.99
N LYS A 27 -4.57 24.98 -8.95
CA LYS A 27 -5.03 26.37 -8.75
C LYS A 27 -6.27 26.47 -7.84
N ASN A 28 -7.09 25.43 -7.78
CA ASN A 28 -8.35 25.44 -7.07
C ASN A 28 -8.36 24.62 -5.77
N LEU A 29 -7.23 23.99 -5.39
CA LEU A 29 -7.13 23.12 -4.22
C LEU A 29 -7.59 23.82 -2.92
N THR A 30 -7.27 25.10 -2.76
CA THR A 30 -7.65 25.90 -1.59
C THR A 30 -9.13 26.31 -1.57
N SER A 31 -9.84 26.14 -2.69
CA SER A 31 -11.24 26.52 -2.86
C SER A 31 -12.19 25.33 -2.71
N ILE A 32 -11.66 24.11 -2.52
CA ILE A 32 -12.43 22.89 -2.35
C ILE A 32 -13.28 22.97 -1.07
N GLN A 33 -14.54 22.55 -1.17
CA GLN A 33 -15.51 22.66 -0.08
C GLN A 33 -15.76 21.33 0.65
N THR A 34 -15.39 20.20 0.04
CA THR A 34 -15.67 18.87 0.58
C THR A 34 -14.41 18.04 0.76
N GLU A 35 -14.39 17.22 1.80
CA GLU A 35 -13.28 16.30 2.08
C GLU A 35 -13.10 15.27 0.94
N GLU A 36 -14.21 14.78 0.35
CA GLU A 36 -14.19 13.87 -0.80
C GLU A 36 -13.49 14.50 -2.02
N GLU A 37 -13.84 15.73 -2.40
CA GLU A 37 -13.16 16.42 -3.50
C GLU A 37 -11.70 16.72 -3.18
N CYS A 38 -11.39 16.98 -1.91
CA CYS A 38 -10.03 17.25 -1.43
C CYS A 38 -9.15 16.01 -1.62
N ILE A 39 -9.56 14.85 -1.11
CA ILE A 39 -8.78 13.62 -1.24
C ILE A 39 -8.64 13.18 -2.70
N LEU A 40 -9.69 13.31 -3.52
CA LEU A 40 -9.61 13.00 -4.95
C LEU A 40 -8.64 13.94 -5.68
N SER A 41 -8.60 15.23 -5.31
CA SER A 41 -7.66 16.20 -5.87
C SER A 41 -6.22 15.90 -5.47
N ILE A 42 -6.00 15.52 -4.20
CA ILE A 42 -4.69 15.09 -3.69
C ILE A 42 -4.16 13.91 -4.50
N VAL A 43 -4.98 12.88 -4.74
CA VAL A 43 -4.58 11.71 -5.56
C VAL A 43 -4.10 12.15 -6.93
N GLU A 44 -4.85 13.00 -7.63
CA GLU A 44 -4.46 13.45 -8.98
C GLU A 44 -3.15 14.23 -9.00
N LEU A 45 -2.87 15.02 -7.96
CA LEU A 45 -1.59 15.74 -7.81
C LEU A 45 -0.43 14.77 -7.49
N LEU A 46 -0.66 13.77 -6.64
CA LEU A 46 0.35 12.74 -6.35
C LEU A 46 0.71 11.93 -7.61
N LYS A 47 -0.26 11.61 -8.47
CA LYS A 47 -0.03 10.85 -9.72
C LYS A 47 0.92 11.54 -10.70
N VAL A 48 1.04 12.86 -10.61
CA VAL A 48 2.00 13.63 -11.43
C VAL A 48 3.30 13.95 -10.69
N GLY A 49 3.52 13.36 -9.52
CA GLY A 49 4.71 13.54 -8.71
C GLY A 49 4.72 14.80 -7.85
N ASP A 50 3.58 15.49 -7.68
CA ASP A 50 3.49 16.65 -6.79
C ASP A 50 3.30 16.20 -5.33
N PHE A 51 4.38 15.73 -4.70
CA PHE A 51 4.37 15.30 -3.30
C PHE A 51 4.30 16.45 -2.29
N SER A 52 4.25 17.71 -2.75
CA SER A 52 4.07 18.86 -1.85
C SER A 52 2.71 18.87 -1.15
N VAL A 53 1.75 18.07 -1.63
CA VAL A 53 0.41 17.92 -1.03
C VAL A 53 0.35 16.91 0.12
N LYS A 54 1.42 16.17 0.42
CA LYS A 54 1.44 15.18 1.53
C LYS A 54 1.02 15.77 2.89
N PRO A 55 1.41 16.99 3.28
CA PRO A 55 0.93 17.57 4.54
C PRO A 55 -0.59 17.73 4.59
N LEU A 56 -1.25 18.04 3.46
CA LEU A 56 -2.70 18.15 3.38
C LEU A 56 -3.36 16.75 3.48
N LEU A 57 -2.76 15.72 2.87
CA LEU A 57 -3.19 14.33 3.02
C LEU A 57 -3.15 13.91 4.50
N ILE A 58 -2.02 14.15 5.17
CA ILE A 58 -1.83 13.80 6.58
C ILE A 58 -2.79 14.59 7.48
N GLN A 59 -3.00 15.87 7.20
CA GLN A 59 -3.99 16.67 7.93
C GLN A 59 -5.38 16.05 7.79
N LEU A 60 -5.83 15.78 6.56
CA LEU A 60 -7.15 15.20 6.31
C LEU A 60 -7.31 13.85 6.99
N MET A 61 -6.30 12.98 6.89
CA MET A 61 -6.25 11.67 7.56
C MET A 61 -6.42 11.78 9.08
N ASN A 62 -5.88 12.81 9.72
CA ASN A 62 -5.94 12.99 11.16
C ASN A 62 -7.17 13.78 11.65
N THR A 63 -7.97 14.38 10.76
CA THR A 63 -9.09 15.24 11.16
C THR A 63 -10.45 14.81 10.65
N THR A 64 -10.51 14.05 9.54
CA THR A 64 -11.79 13.61 8.96
C THR A 64 -12.58 12.75 9.95
N LYS A 65 -13.90 12.85 9.88
CA LYS A 65 -14.85 11.97 10.59
C LYS A 65 -15.64 11.08 9.63
N ASP A 66 -15.29 11.09 8.35
CA ASP A 66 -15.85 10.21 7.33
C ASP A 66 -14.90 9.04 7.07
N ASP A 67 -15.28 7.84 7.53
CA ASP A 67 -14.48 6.62 7.37
C ASP A 67 -14.13 6.32 5.91
N ARG A 68 -14.96 6.73 4.95
CA ARG A 68 -14.68 6.51 3.52
C ARG A 68 -13.51 7.38 3.07
N VAL A 69 -13.45 8.62 3.56
CA VAL A 69 -12.33 9.54 3.32
C VAL A 69 -11.09 9.05 4.07
N LEU A 70 -11.23 8.66 5.33
CA LEU A 70 -10.13 8.15 6.16
C LEU A 70 -9.48 6.91 5.51
N ASN A 71 -10.28 5.92 5.11
CA ASN A 71 -9.79 4.69 4.49
C ASN A 71 -9.04 4.96 3.17
N LEU A 72 -9.51 5.92 2.38
CA LEU A 72 -8.79 6.34 1.19
C LEU A 72 -7.49 7.08 1.55
N CYS A 73 -7.51 7.97 2.56
CA CYS A 73 -6.31 8.65 3.05
C CYS A 73 -5.24 7.65 3.50
N ILE A 74 -5.63 6.64 4.29
CA ILE A 74 -4.75 5.57 4.77
C ILE A 74 -4.11 4.84 3.60
N ARG A 75 -4.91 4.37 2.63
CA ARG A 75 -4.40 3.64 1.46
C ARG A 75 -3.39 4.47 0.65
N ILE A 76 -3.72 5.75 0.39
CA ILE A 76 -2.82 6.66 -0.32
C ILE A 76 -1.57 6.90 0.48
N PHE A 77 -1.68 7.19 1.78
CA PHE A 77 -0.54 7.40 2.66
C PHE A 77 0.39 6.20 2.65
N CYS A 78 -0.13 4.98 2.83
CA CYS A 78 0.67 3.75 2.73
C CYS A 78 1.37 3.62 1.36
N SER A 79 0.72 4.06 0.28
CA SER A 79 1.30 4.08 -1.07
C SER A 79 2.38 5.15 -1.27
N VAL A 80 2.34 6.29 -0.57
CA VAL A 80 3.23 7.45 -0.82
C VAL A 80 4.12 7.88 0.34
N CYS A 81 4.03 7.22 1.50
CA CYS A 81 4.83 7.55 2.66
C CYS A 81 6.31 7.20 2.42
N THR A 82 7.17 8.08 2.92
CA THR A 82 8.61 7.87 3.08
C THR A 82 8.92 7.23 4.43
N HIS A 83 10.17 6.80 4.65
CA HIS A 83 10.65 6.42 5.98
C HIS A 83 10.49 7.55 7.01
N GLU A 84 10.74 8.81 6.62
CA GLU A 84 10.62 9.95 7.54
C GLU A 84 9.15 10.26 7.88
N ASP A 85 8.24 10.10 6.93
CA ASP A 85 6.80 10.22 7.21
C ASP A 85 6.33 9.16 8.23
N LEU A 86 6.92 7.96 8.21
CA LEU A 86 6.62 6.89 9.17
C LEU A 86 7.22 7.15 10.55
N LYS A 87 8.41 7.78 10.63
CA LYS A 87 9.05 8.09 11.93
C LYS A 87 8.31 9.19 12.73
N ASP A 88 7.57 10.07 12.06
CA ASP A 88 6.80 11.10 12.75
C ASP A 88 5.46 10.55 13.24
N SER A 89 5.41 10.20 14.53
CA SER A 89 4.18 9.76 15.21
C SER A 89 3.01 10.75 15.10
N ASN A 90 3.25 12.04 14.85
CA ASN A 90 2.17 13.01 14.62
C ASN A 90 1.35 12.71 13.36
N ASN A 91 1.91 11.95 12.42
CA ASN A 91 1.20 11.55 11.21
C ASN A 91 0.13 10.49 11.49
N PHE A 92 0.16 9.82 12.65
CA PHE A 92 -0.71 8.69 12.99
C PHE A 92 -1.70 8.96 14.13
N LYS A 93 -2.01 10.23 14.44
CA LYS A 93 -2.96 10.59 15.51
C LYS A 93 -4.33 9.93 15.33
N PHE A 94 -4.75 9.70 14.09
CA PHE A 94 -6.00 9.01 13.78
C PHE A 94 -6.10 7.63 14.43
N LEU A 95 -4.99 6.90 14.61
CA LEU A 95 -4.97 5.56 15.20
C LEU A 95 -5.49 5.51 16.65
N SER A 96 -5.49 6.64 17.36
CA SER A 96 -5.97 6.70 18.75
C SER A 96 -7.49 6.55 18.91
N ASP A 97 -8.26 6.77 17.83
CA ASP A 97 -9.73 6.74 17.85
C ASP A 97 -10.26 6.44 16.44
N VAL A 98 -10.00 5.23 15.95
CA VAL A 98 -10.46 4.73 14.64
C VAL A 98 -11.55 3.67 14.79
N SER A 99 -12.43 3.59 13.79
CA SER A 99 -13.36 2.47 13.65
C SER A 99 -12.63 1.19 13.26
N ASP A 100 -13.29 0.04 13.46
CA ASP A 100 -12.77 -1.26 13.07
C ASP A 100 -12.40 -1.31 11.57
N ALA A 101 -13.19 -0.67 10.72
CA ALA A 101 -12.94 -0.61 9.28
C ALA A 101 -11.64 0.16 8.95
N SER A 102 -11.36 1.24 9.66
CA SER A 102 -10.16 2.05 9.47
C SER A 102 -8.92 1.41 10.10
N ALA A 103 -9.04 0.78 11.27
CA ALA A 103 -7.98 -0.03 11.85
C ALA A 103 -7.62 -1.21 10.92
N HIS A 104 -8.61 -1.92 10.38
CA HIS A 104 -8.39 -2.97 9.38
C HIS A 104 -7.73 -2.42 8.10
N SER A 105 -8.17 -1.25 7.62
CA SER A 105 -7.60 -0.60 6.44
C SER A 105 -6.13 -0.24 6.63
N PHE A 106 -5.76 0.27 7.81
CA PHE A 106 -4.37 0.56 8.12
C PHE A 106 -3.53 -0.70 8.27
N ALA A 107 -4.00 -1.68 9.05
CA ALA A 107 -3.28 -2.94 9.27
C ALA A 107 -3.01 -3.65 7.93
N SER A 108 -4.03 -3.78 7.07
CA SER A 108 -3.90 -4.41 5.75
C SER A 108 -3.06 -3.58 4.77
N GLY A 109 -3.14 -2.25 4.81
CA GLY A 109 -2.36 -1.34 3.96
C GLY A 109 -0.89 -1.19 4.37
N ALA A 110 -0.53 -1.49 5.62
CA ALA A 110 0.81 -1.31 6.15
C ALA A 110 1.89 -2.04 5.34
N VAL A 111 1.56 -3.17 4.73
CA VAL A 111 2.48 -3.94 3.87
C VAL A 111 2.87 -3.20 2.58
N GLU A 112 2.05 -2.24 2.13
CA GLU A 112 2.34 -1.40 0.97
C GLU A 112 3.30 -0.24 1.30
N THR A 113 3.52 0.03 2.59
CA THR A 113 4.55 1.00 3.02
C THR A 113 5.95 0.53 2.63
N LEU A 114 6.17 -0.79 2.63
CA LEU A 114 7.45 -1.48 2.35
C LEU A 114 8.60 -1.02 3.26
N SER A 115 8.26 -0.46 4.41
CA SER A 115 9.24 0.05 5.37
C SER A 115 8.98 -0.54 6.74
N TYR A 116 10.06 -0.98 7.38
CA TYR A 116 10.02 -1.46 8.76
C TYR A 116 9.71 -0.37 9.79
N GLU A 117 9.71 0.90 9.40
CA GLU A 117 9.31 2.02 10.27
C GLU A 117 7.80 2.00 10.59
N VAL A 118 7.00 1.20 9.86
CA VAL A 118 5.57 1.00 10.19
C VAL A 118 5.37 0.00 11.34
N VAL A 119 6.36 -0.87 11.61
CA VAL A 119 6.23 -2.00 12.54
C VAL A 119 5.90 -1.56 13.97
N PRO A 120 6.52 -0.50 14.54
CA PRO A 120 6.15 -0.03 15.88
C PRO A 120 4.67 0.33 16.02
N TYR A 121 4.04 0.89 14.98
CA TYR A 121 2.60 1.19 15.00
C TYR A 121 1.74 -0.06 14.92
N LEU A 122 2.15 -1.06 14.13
CA LEU A 122 1.47 -2.35 14.10
C LEU A 122 1.57 -3.09 15.44
N LEU A 123 2.70 -2.99 16.13
CA LEU A 123 2.87 -3.57 17.47
C LEU A 123 1.97 -2.86 18.49
N ALA A 124 1.97 -1.52 18.51
CA ALA A 124 1.06 -0.76 19.37
C ALA A 124 -0.42 -1.08 19.09
N MET A 125 -0.79 -1.19 17.81
CA MET A 125 -2.14 -1.62 17.45
C MET A 125 -2.44 -3.05 17.88
N LEU A 126 -1.47 -3.96 17.84
CA LEU A 126 -1.70 -5.33 18.28
C LEU A 126 -2.05 -5.38 19.78
N GLU A 127 -1.44 -4.52 20.59
CA GLU A 127 -1.79 -4.35 22.01
C GLU A 127 -3.22 -3.82 22.19
N ASP A 128 -3.60 -2.78 21.45
CA ASP A 128 -4.93 -2.15 21.57
C ASP A 128 -6.08 -3.02 21.00
N TRP A 129 -5.77 -3.90 20.04
CA TRP A 129 -6.75 -4.69 19.29
C TRP A 129 -6.64 -6.20 19.53
N GLU A 130 -5.96 -6.62 20.59
CA GLU A 130 -5.93 -8.02 21.04
C GLU A 130 -7.36 -8.54 21.29
N ASP A 131 -7.62 -9.81 20.96
CA ASP A 131 -8.91 -10.48 21.09
C ASP A 131 -10.04 -9.88 20.22
N THR A 132 -9.70 -9.09 19.19
CA THR A 132 -10.67 -8.54 18.22
C THR A 132 -10.55 -9.20 16.84
N GLU A 133 -11.51 -8.93 15.94
CA GLU A 133 -11.46 -9.41 14.55
C GLU A 133 -10.27 -8.83 13.75
N ILE A 134 -9.63 -7.77 14.24
CA ILE A 134 -8.52 -7.08 13.56
C ILE A 134 -7.17 -7.69 13.91
N GLU A 135 -7.04 -8.33 15.07
CA GLU A 135 -5.80 -8.92 15.58
C GLU A 135 -5.09 -9.77 14.52
N GLN A 136 -5.83 -10.67 13.86
CA GLN A 136 -5.27 -11.54 12.83
C GLN A 136 -4.76 -10.75 11.61
N THR A 137 -5.41 -9.64 11.26
CA THR A 137 -4.94 -8.77 10.17
C THR A 137 -3.63 -8.12 10.53
N ILE A 138 -3.48 -7.65 11.78
CA ILE A 138 -2.25 -7.04 12.29
C ILE A 138 -1.12 -8.08 12.34
N LYS A 139 -1.37 -9.27 12.90
CA LYS A 139 -0.41 -10.39 12.92
C LYS A 139 0.04 -10.79 11.52
N ASN A 140 -0.90 -10.89 10.56
CA ASN A 140 -0.58 -11.19 9.16
C ASN A 140 0.34 -10.13 8.54
N SER A 141 0.09 -8.84 8.81
CA SER A 141 0.92 -7.75 8.30
C SER A 141 2.30 -7.73 8.96
N LEU A 142 2.39 -7.95 10.27
CA LEU A 142 3.66 -8.11 10.99
C LEU A 142 4.47 -9.28 10.42
N ASP A 143 3.84 -10.44 10.21
CA ASP A 143 4.52 -11.61 9.67
C ASP A 143 4.91 -11.42 8.20
N PHE A 144 4.11 -10.71 7.40
CA PHE A 144 4.50 -10.37 6.04
C PHE A 144 5.80 -9.53 6.01
N MET A 145 5.91 -8.56 6.92
CA MET A 145 7.06 -7.66 6.99
C MET A 145 8.29 -8.36 7.58
N LEU A 146 8.13 -9.04 8.72
CA LEU A 146 9.22 -9.59 9.52
C LEU A 146 9.56 -11.05 9.18
N GLY A 147 8.56 -11.83 8.76
CA GLY A 147 8.65 -13.28 8.58
C GLY A 147 8.94 -14.01 9.89
N TYR A 148 8.37 -13.54 11.00
CA TYR A 148 8.66 -14.06 12.34
C TYR A 148 8.04 -15.45 12.56
N SER A 149 6.88 -15.76 11.96
CA SER A 149 6.13 -17.00 12.21
C SER A 149 6.93 -18.25 11.88
N LYS A 150 7.75 -18.18 10.83
CA LYS A 150 8.62 -19.28 10.38
C LYS A 150 9.89 -19.43 11.23
N LYS A 151 10.19 -18.46 12.08
CA LYS A 151 11.44 -18.38 12.86
C LYS A 151 11.22 -18.61 14.35
N ILE A 152 10.12 -18.08 14.87
CA ILE A 152 9.72 -18.20 16.27
C ILE A 152 8.49 -19.09 16.36
N SER A 153 7.29 -18.51 16.19
CA SER A 153 6.01 -19.23 16.12
C SER A 153 4.96 -18.35 15.45
N ASP A 154 3.95 -18.96 14.85
CA ASP A 154 2.69 -18.33 14.46
C ASP A 154 1.95 -17.71 15.66
N GLU A 155 1.99 -18.40 16.81
CA GLU A 155 1.44 -17.95 18.10
C GLU A 155 2.40 -17.08 18.94
N ALA A 156 3.40 -16.43 18.32
CA ALA A 156 4.33 -15.58 19.07
C ALA A 156 3.57 -14.40 19.73
N SER A 157 3.96 -14.12 20.98
CA SER A 157 3.44 -12.99 21.76
C SER A 157 3.92 -11.65 21.22
N LEU A 158 3.25 -10.56 21.64
CA LEU A 158 3.64 -9.19 21.29
C LEU A 158 5.13 -8.91 21.61
N ASP A 159 5.58 -9.31 22.80
CA ASP A 159 6.96 -9.13 23.25
C ASP A 159 7.96 -9.90 22.36
N GLU A 160 7.67 -11.15 22.02
CA GLU A 160 8.54 -11.96 21.15
C GLU A 160 8.65 -11.38 19.73
N ILE A 161 7.55 -10.85 19.18
CA ILE A 161 7.56 -10.18 17.87
C ILE A 161 8.36 -8.87 17.96
N GLY A 162 8.19 -8.10 19.05
CA GLY A 162 8.92 -6.87 19.32
C GLY A 162 10.43 -7.09 19.43
N GLU A 163 10.86 -8.10 20.20
CA GLU A 163 12.28 -8.48 20.30
C GLU A 163 12.84 -8.93 18.95
N PHE A 164 12.09 -9.73 18.19
CA PHE A 164 12.49 -10.16 16.85
C PHE A 164 12.70 -8.97 15.91
N TYR A 165 11.79 -7.99 15.94
CA TYR A 165 11.91 -6.76 15.17
C TYR A 165 13.19 -5.99 15.51
N LEU A 166 13.50 -5.81 16.80
CA LEU A 166 14.71 -5.10 17.23
C LEU A 166 15.99 -5.80 16.77
N GLU A 167 16.02 -7.14 16.75
CA GLU A 167 17.15 -7.90 16.23
C GLU A 167 17.30 -7.79 14.70
N GLU A 168 16.19 -7.84 13.95
CA GLU A 168 16.20 -7.69 12.49
C GLU A 168 16.69 -6.30 12.06
N MET A 169 16.25 -5.24 12.75
CA MET A 169 16.61 -3.85 12.42
C MET A 169 18.12 -3.57 12.46
N LYS A 170 18.92 -4.38 13.17
CA LYS A 170 20.39 -4.24 13.18
C LYS A 170 21.04 -4.48 11.82
N TRP A 171 20.35 -5.16 10.90
CA TRP A 171 20.87 -5.57 9.59
C TRP A 171 20.15 -4.91 8.41
N ILE A 172 19.15 -4.07 8.70
CA ILE A 172 18.37 -3.37 7.70
C ILE A 172 19.04 -2.05 7.33
N ASP A 173 19.06 -1.74 6.03
CA ASP A 173 19.44 -0.42 5.54
C ASP A 173 18.22 0.49 5.62
N ALA A 174 18.30 1.51 6.48
CA ALA A 174 17.21 2.45 6.74
C ALA A 174 16.86 3.35 5.53
N SER A 175 17.64 3.32 4.45
CA SER A 175 17.38 4.05 3.21
C SER A 175 16.69 3.21 2.11
N VAL A 176 16.42 1.93 2.41
CA VAL A 176 15.92 0.94 1.46
C VAL A 176 14.52 0.48 1.85
N TYR A 177 13.66 0.31 0.84
CA TYR A 177 12.36 -0.35 0.97
C TYR A 177 12.46 -1.85 0.72
N TYR A 178 11.65 -2.63 1.42
CA TYR A 178 11.72 -4.10 1.43
C TYR A 178 10.36 -4.73 1.14
N TYR A 179 10.39 -5.80 0.35
CA TYR A 179 9.26 -6.71 0.12
C TYR A 179 9.70 -8.13 0.51
N GLU A 180 9.03 -8.74 1.49
CA GLU A 180 9.41 -10.06 2.05
C GLU A 180 10.92 -10.16 2.35
N LYS A 181 11.43 -9.19 3.12
CA LYS A 181 12.83 -9.08 3.58
C LYS A 181 13.90 -8.86 2.50
N LYS A 182 13.51 -8.61 1.25
CA LYS A 182 14.45 -8.29 0.16
C LYS A 182 14.26 -6.85 -0.31
N PRO A 183 15.34 -6.12 -0.67
CA PRO A 183 15.19 -4.81 -1.30
C PRO A 183 14.24 -4.91 -2.49
N VAL A 184 13.18 -4.12 -2.43
CA VAL A 184 12.06 -4.24 -3.36
C VAL A 184 12.51 -3.91 -4.79
N PHE A 185 11.99 -4.64 -5.78
CA PHE A 185 12.28 -4.37 -7.18
C PHE A 185 11.12 -4.83 -8.08
N PRO A 186 10.64 -3.99 -9.02
CA PRO A 186 9.51 -4.34 -9.89
C PRO A 186 9.74 -5.60 -10.70
N GLY A 187 10.99 -5.86 -11.13
CA GLY A 187 11.33 -7.07 -11.86
C GLY A 187 11.15 -8.35 -11.02
N ASP A 188 11.46 -8.30 -9.72
CA ASP A 188 11.28 -9.45 -8.83
C ASP A 188 9.80 -9.66 -8.45
N LEU A 189 9.06 -8.57 -8.27
CA LEU A 189 7.60 -8.59 -8.11
C LEU A 189 6.91 -9.17 -9.36
N THR A 190 7.33 -8.75 -10.55
CA THR A 190 6.83 -9.27 -11.83
C THR A 190 7.09 -10.76 -11.97
N LYS A 191 8.31 -11.25 -11.67
CA LYS A 191 8.61 -12.69 -11.66
C LYS A 191 7.69 -13.48 -10.72
N ARG A 192 7.41 -12.92 -9.53
CA ARG A 192 6.51 -13.54 -8.55
C ARG A 192 5.07 -13.62 -9.09
N LEU A 193 4.61 -12.56 -9.75
CA LEU A 193 3.32 -12.53 -10.42
C LEU A 193 3.21 -13.62 -11.50
N PHE A 194 4.21 -13.74 -12.39
CA PHE A 194 4.23 -14.80 -13.40
C PHE A 194 4.23 -16.20 -12.81
N LYS A 195 5.00 -16.43 -11.74
CA LYS A 195 5.02 -17.74 -11.08
C LYS A 195 3.63 -18.13 -10.59
N ASN A 196 2.92 -17.23 -9.93
CA ASN A 196 1.58 -17.52 -9.42
C ASN A 196 0.53 -17.59 -10.53
N ALA A 197 0.65 -16.76 -11.56
CA ALA A 197 -0.20 -16.81 -12.75
C ALA A 197 -0.08 -18.16 -13.47
N PHE A 198 1.15 -18.68 -13.62
CA PHE A 198 1.40 -19.98 -14.23
C PHE A 198 0.83 -21.14 -13.39
N ILE A 199 1.01 -21.11 -12.07
CA ILE A 199 0.41 -22.11 -11.17
C ILE A 199 -1.11 -22.11 -11.32
N SER A 200 -1.72 -20.92 -11.31
CA SER A 200 -3.19 -20.75 -11.42
C SER A 200 -3.72 -21.23 -12.77
N LEU A 201 -2.99 -20.97 -13.86
CA LEU A 201 -3.29 -21.48 -15.19
C LEU A 201 -3.30 -23.02 -15.23
N GLN A 202 -2.28 -23.66 -14.63
CA GLN A 202 -2.15 -25.13 -14.63
C GLN A 202 -3.30 -25.82 -13.90
N ILE A 203 -3.79 -25.24 -12.80
CA ILE A 203 -4.85 -25.82 -11.97
C ILE A 203 -6.24 -25.26 -12.28
N GLY A 204 -6.36 -24.31 -13.22
CA GLY A 204 -7.63 -23.67 -13.59
C GLY A 204 -8.26 -22.85 -12.47
N SER A 205 -7.44 -22.15 -11.66
CA SER A 205 -7.92 -21.33 -10.54
C SER A 205 -7.73 -19.83 -10.75
N ASN A 206 -8.32 -19.04 -9.87
CA ASN A 206 -8.06 -17.62 -9.73
C ASN A 206 -6.62 -17.38 -9.26
N LEU A 207 -6.06 -16.20 -9.58
CA LEU A 207 -4.70 -15.80 -9.22
C LEU A 207 -4.46 -15.76 -7.70
N LYS A 208 -5.48 -15.35 -6.92
CA LYS A 208 -5.44 -15.22 -5.45
C LYS A 208 -4.26 -14.40 -4.92
N MET A 209 -3.91 -13.32 -5.63
CA MET A 209 -2.84 -12.40 -5.27
C MET A 209 -3.32 -10.96 -5.41
N TYR A 210 -3.22 -10.20 -4.31
CA TYR A 210 -3.65 -8.80 -4.27
C TYR A 210 -2.46 -7.83 -4.30
N VAL A 211 -1.53 -7.96 -3.36
CA VAL A 211 -0.47 -6.96 -3.10
C VAL A 211 0.44 -6.73 -4.32
N VAL A 212 0.93 -7.77 -4.99
CA VAL A 212 1.88 -7.61 -6.10
C VAL A 212 1.25 -6.90 -7.31
N PRO A 213 0.08 -7.32 -7.83
CA PRO A 213 -0.61 -6.57 -8.89
C PRO A 213 -0.90 -5.12 -8.51
N SER A 214 -1.30 -4.84 -7.26
CA SER A 214 -1.54 -3.48 -6.76
C SER A 214 -0.26 -2.65 -6.77
N LEU A 215 0.83 -3.13 -6.16
CA LEU A 215 2.12 -2.43 -6.13
C LEU A 215 2.61 -2.10 -7.54
N LEU A 216 2.62 -3.08 -8.46
CA LEU A 216 3.05 -2.83 -9.84
C LEU A 216 2.19 -1.77 -10.54
N SER A 217 0.87 -1.77 -10.29
CA SER A 217 -0.04 -0.79 -10.87
C SER A 217 0.17 0.60 -10.30
N ILE A 218 0.29 0.72 -8.98
CA ILE A 218 0.51 1.99 -8.29
C ILE A 218 1.87 2.57 -8.66
N TRP A 219 2.90 1.74 -8.78
CA TRP A 219 4.26 2.18 -9.06
C TRP A 219 4.45 2.64 -10.49
N SER A 220 3.85 1.95 -11.46
CA SER A 220 3.95 2.31 -12.88
C SER A 220 2.91 3.34 -13.32
N GLY A 221 1.78 3.44 -12.60
CA GLY A 221 0.58 4.12 -13.07
C GLY A 221 -0.20 3.35 -14.14
N GLU A 222 0.29 2.18 -14.57
CA GLU A 222 -0.32 1.31 -15.58
C GLU A 222 -1.07 0.16 -14.89
N LYS A 223 -2.33 -0.09 -15.26
CA LYS A 223 -3.11 -1.16 -14.63
C LYS A 223 -2.49 -2.52 -14.92
N CYS A 224 -2.18 -3.28 -13.88
CA CYS A 224 -1.92 -4.70 -14.06
C CYS A 224 -3.19 -5.38 -14.61
N PRO A 225 -3.09 -6.19 -15.68
CA PRO A 225 -4.26 -6.77 -16.34
C PRO A 225 -4.95 -7.86 -15.51
N VAL A 226 -4.27 -8.40 -14.50
CA VAL A 226 -4.75 -9.48 -13.65
C VAL A 226 -4.90 -9.01 -12.21
N ALA A 227 -5.92 -9.53 -11.53
CA ALA A 227 -6.24 -9.21 -10.14
C ALA A 227 -6.56 -10.50 -9.36
N TYR A 228 -6.87 -10.36 -8.07
CA TYR A 228 -7.11 -11.49 -7.16
C TYR A 228 -8.11 -12.52 -7.71
N GLU A 229 -9.22 -12.07 -8.29
CA GLU A 229 -10.29 -12.91 -8.84
C GLU A 229 -10.11 -13.30 -10.32
N THR A 230 -9.01 -12.90 -10.97
CA THR A 230 -8.79 -13.24 -12.37
C THR A 230 -8.52 -14.74 -12.50
N VAL A 231 -9.36 -15.43 -13.28
CA VAL A 231 -9.11 -16.80 -13.73
C VAL A 231 -8.06 -16.75 -14.83
N MET A 232 -6.96 -17.48 -14.65
CA MET A 232 -5.84 -17.43 -15.56
C MET A 232 -6.06 -18.32 -16.79
N ASP A 233 -5.91 -17.75 -17.98
CA ASP A 233 -5.90 -18.45 -19.27
C ASP A 233 -4.76 -17.93 -20.18
N SER A 234 -4.70 -18.39 -21.43
CA SER A 234 -3.66 -17.95 -22.39
C SER A 234 -3.75 -16.46 -22.72
N VAL A 235 -4.96 -15.90 -22.77
CA VAL A 235 -5.19 -14.48 -23.10
C VAL A 235 -4.70 -13.60 -21.96
N GLU A 236 -5.00 -13.96 -20.71
CA GLU A 236 -4.52 -13.24 -19.53
C GLU A 236 -2.99 -13.34 -19.39
N MET A 237 -2.39 -14.47 -19.76
CA MET A 237 -0.92 -14.61 -19.83
C MET A 237 -0.29 -13.70 -20.87
N GLU A 238 -0.90 -13.56 -22.06
CA GLU A 238 -0.42 -12.63 -23.11
C GLU A 238 -0.51 -11.17 -22.66
N LYS A 239 -1.62 -10.78 -22.02
CA LYS A 239 -1.78 -9.44 -21.43
C LYS A 239 -0.71 -9.19 -20.37
N LEU A 240 -0.47 -10.17 -19.49
CA LEU A 240 0.56 -10.07 -18.45
C LEU A 240 1.97 -9.94 -19.05
N GLN A 241 2.27 -10.64 -20.16
CA GLN A 241 3.52 -10.49 -20.90
C GLN A 241 3.68 -9.09 -21.51
N SER A 242 2.62 -8.55 -22.11
CA SER A 242 2.61 -7.19 -22.63
C SER A 242 2.86 -6.17 -21.51
N TYR A 243 2.17 -6.32 -20.38
CA TYR A 243 2.35 -5.48 -19.20
C TYR A 243 3.78 -5.51 -18.68
N ALA A 244 4.38 -6.70 -18.57
CA ALA A 244 5.77 -6.85 -18.12
C ALA A 244 6.77 -6.19 -19.08
N ASN A 245 6.52 -6.24 -20.38
CA ASN A 245 7.33 -5.54 -21.37
C ASN A 245 7.26 -4.02 -21.16
N THR A 246 6.08 -3.46 -20.92
CA THR A 246 5.91 -2.03 -20.57
C THR A 246 6.66 -1.67 -19.30
N LEU A 247 6.57 -2.48 -18.23
CA LEU A 247 7.32 -2.22 -17.01
C LEU A 247 8.83 -2.25 -17.25
N SER A 248 9.32 -3.11 -18.13
CA SER A 248 10.75 -3.25 -18.41
C SER A 248 11.38 -2.05 -19.12
N THR A 249 10.57 -1.20 -19.78
CA THR A 249 11.05 0.03 -20.44
C THR A 249 11.12 1.23 -19.49
N MET A 250 10.62 1.10 -18.26
CA MET A 250 10.68 2.15 -17.25
C MET A 250 11.97 2.07 -16.43
N GLU A 251 12.36 3.19 -15.81
CA GLU A 251 13.54 3.25 -14.95
C GLU A 251 13.22 2.86 -13.52
N TRP A 252 13.93 1.85 -13.01
CA TRP A 252 13.73 1.32 -11.66
C TRP A 252 15.06 1.16 -10.94
N ILE A 253 15.09 1.61 -9.69
CA ILE A 253 16.20 1.45 -8.77
C ILE A 253 15.76 0.44 -7.70
N LYS A 254 16.58 -0.59 -7.52
CA LYS A 254 16.34 -1.59 -6.49
C LYS A 254 16.38 -0.95 -5.11
N GLY A 255 15.41 -1.28 -4.27
CA GLY A 255 15.28 -0.74 -2.93
C GLY A 255 14.58 0.62 -2.87
N LYS A 256 14.08 1.15 -3.99
CA LYS A 256 13.29 2.38 -4.03
C LYS A 256 11.79 2.10 -4.17
N LYS A 257 10.98 3.05 -3.70
CA LYS A 257 9.52 3.02 -3.77
C LYS A 257 9.05 4.07 -4.78
N TYR A 258 7.95 3.77 -5.46
CA TYR A 258 7.46 4.59 -6.56
C TYR A 258 5.96 4.82 -6.45
N PHE A 259 5.51 5.94 -7.01
CA PHE A 259 4.10 6.22 -7.26
C PHE A 259 3.98 6.85 -8.65
N TYR A 260 3.28 6.17 -9.55
CA TYR A 260 3.02 6.64 -10.91
C TYR A 260 4.30 7.05 -11.67
N SER A 261 5.32 6.21 -11.58
CA SER A 261 6.66 6.34 -12.16
C SER A 261 7.53 7.45 -11.56
N THR A 262 7.12 8.03 -10.44
CA THR A 262 7.95 8.98 -9.66
C THR A 262 8.48 8.28 -8.41
N GLU A 263 9.78 8.34 -8.19
CA GLU A 263 10.42 7.86 -6.95
C GLU A 263 9.93 8.70 -5.76
N ILE A 264 9.66 8.02 -4.63
CA ILE A 264 9.22 8.61 -3.35
C ILE A 264 10.40 8.76 -2.39
#